data_AF-A0A482USI0-F1
#
_entry.id   AF-A0A482USI0-F1
#
_cell.length_a   1.000
_cell.length_b   1.000
_cell.length_c   1.000
_cell.angle_alpha   90.00
_cell.angle_beta   90.00
_cell.angle_gamma   90.00
#
_symmetry.space_group_name_H-M   'P 1'
#
loop_
_entity.id
_entity.type
_entity.pdbx_description
1 polymer ?
#
loop_
_entity_poly.entity_id
_entity_poly.type
_entity_poly.pdbx_seq_one_letter_code
_entity_poly.pdbx_strand_id
1 'polypeptide(L)'
;MVSTPVFDGIKSAVYVILNLTPAKVWDFIIQAPANYEKWWFGLLRDSPQHILIETSLIVFILWLVLIRRTVDPKKASAPPKLSAKEIDWLVDTWQPAPLVPPISDLDKALLSSTKTIERHEGKYLTVRGIKNKVLNASSFDFFAFSEDLEIKQVGYFFLLKIVYLH
;
A
#
# COMPACT_ATOMS: atom_id res chain seq x y z
N MET A 1 6.79 -36.39 -57.23
CA MET A 1 7.13 -35.88 -55.88
C MET A 1 6.12 -34.78 -55.55
N VAL A 2 5.23 -35.02 -54.60
CA VAL A 2 4.16 -34.09 -54.23
C VAL A 2 4.77 -32.99 -53.36
N SER A 3 4.88 -31.77 -53.88
CA SER A 3 5.25 -30.61 -53.07
C SER A 3 4.11 -30.28 -52.14
N THR A 4 4.32 -30.48 -50.85
CA THR A 4 3.37 -30.07 -49.82
C THR A 4 3.50 -28.56 -49.60
N PRO A 5 2.38 -27.82 -49.48
CA PRO A 5 2.38 -26.34 -49.45
C PRO A 5 3.20 -25.75 -48.31
N VAL A 6 3.40 -26.52 -47.24
CA VAL A 6 4.24 -26.18 -46.09
C VAL A 6 5.71 -26.06 -46.47
N PHE A 7 6.23 -26.96 -47.31
CA PHE A 7 7.65 -26.97 -47.69
C PHE A 7 8.00 -25.85 -48.67
N ASP A 8 7.06 -25.45 -49.51
CA ASP A 8 7.24 -24.31 -50.41
C ASP A 8 7.25 -22.97 -49.64
N GLY A 9 6.43 -22.85 -48.60
CA GLY A 9 6.48 -21.73 -47.65
C GLY A 9 7.82 -21.65 -46.92
N ILE A 10 8.32 -22.77 -46.40
CA ILE A 10 9.62 -22.82 -45.70
C ILE A 10 10.77 -22.45 -46.65
N LYS A 11 10.76 -22.96 -47.89
CA LYS A 11 11.77 -22.60 -48.90
C LYS A 11 11.75 -21.11 -49.19
N SER A 12 10.58 -20.52 -49.42
CA SER A 12 10.46 -19.08 -49.68
C SER A 12 10.97 -18.23 -48.52
N ALA A 13 10.67 -18.60 -47.27
CA ALA A 13 11.14 -17.90 -46.08
C ALA A 13 12.68 -17.96 -45.97
N VAL A 14 13.27 -19.14 -46.20
CA VAL A 14 14.72 -19.33 -46.22
C VAL A 14 15.37 -18.49 -47.34
N TYR A 15 14.80 -18.47 -48.55
CA TYR A 15 15.29 -17.63 -49.64
C TYR A 15 15.23 -16.14 -49.35
N VAL A 16 14.19 -15.67 -48.64
CA VAL A 16 14.04 -14.25 -48.24
C VAL A 16 15.08 -13.88 -47.17
N ILE A 17 15.29 -14.76 -46.18
CA ILE A 17 16.26 -14.54 -45.11
C ILE A 17 17.69 -14.53 -45.65
N LEU A 18 18.03 -15.47 -46.55
CA LEU A 18 19.37 -15.57 -47.12
C LEU A 18 19.70 -14.42 -48.09
N ASN A 19 18.69 -13.79 -48.69
CA ASN A 19 18.86 -12.67 -49.63
C ASN A 19 18.47 -11.30 -49.02
N LEU A 20 18.39 -11.22 -47.69
CA LEU A 20 18.03 -10.01 -46.97
C LEU A 20 19.19 -9.00 -47.01
N THR A 21 19.13 -8.11 -47.98
CA THR A 21 20.11 -7.04 -48.17
C THR A 21 19.63 -5.77 -47.47
N PRO A 22 20.52 -4.94 -46.89
CA PRO A 22 20.13 -3.70 -46.23
C PRO A 22 19.29 -2.78 -47.12
N ALA A 23 19.59 -2.72 -48.43
CA ALA A 23 18.82 -1.96 -49.41
C ALA A 23 17.35 -2.41 -49.52
N LYS A 24 17.09 -3.71 -49.49
CA LYS A 24 15.71 -4.25 -49.53
C LYS A 24 14.92 -3.96 -48.26
N VAL A 25 15.60 -3.91 -47.11
CA VAL A 25 14.99 -3.51 -45.84
C VAL A 25 14.61 -2.03 -45.89
N TRP A 26 15.50 -1.18 -46.42
CA TRP A 26 15.21 0.24 -46.62
C TRP A 26 14.05 0.47 -47.61
N ASP A 27 14.05 -0.23 -48.74
CA ASP A 27 12.95 -0.16 -49.70
C ASP A 27 11.62 -0.65 -49.10
N PHE A 28 11.67 -1.70 -48.27
CA PHE A 28 10.49 -2.18 -47.55
C PHE A 28 9.96 -1.15 -46.56
N ILE A 29 10.83 -0.48 -45.80
CA ILE A 29 10.44 0.58 -44.85
C ILE A 29 9.85 1.79 -45.60
N ILE A 30 10.46 2.20 -46.71
CA ILE A 30 10.01 3.35 -47.51
C ILE A 30 8.68 3.05 -48.21
N GLN A 31 8.47 1.82 -48.66
CA GLN A 31 7.24 1.38 -49.34
C GLN A 31 6.16 0.89 -48.35
N ALA A 32 6.50 0.68 -47.08
CA ALA A 32 5.57 0.24 -46.05
C ALA A 32 4.31 1.11 -45.94
N PRO A 33 4.36 2.46 -46.00
CA PRO A 33 3.16 3.29 -45.92
C PRO A 33 2.20 3.03 -47.08
N ALA A 34 2.71 2.97 -48.31
CA ALA A 34 1.88 2.76 -49.50
C ALA A 34 1.27 1.34 -49.54
N ASN A 35 2.00 0.34 -49.04
CA ASN A 35 1.49 -1.02 -48.91
C ASN A 35 0.47 -1.15 -47.79
N TYR A 36 0.69 -0.45 -46.67
CA TYR A 36 -0.24 -0.37 -45.55
C TYR A 36 -1.56 0.27 -45.94
N GLU A 37 -1.54 1.37 -46.69
CA GLU A 37 -2.75 2.02 -47.20
C GLU A 37 -3.58 1.06 -48.07
N LYS A 38 -2.96 0.39 -49.04
CA LYS A 38 -3.65 -0.58 -49.90
C LYS A 38 -4.24 -1.73 -49.10
N TRP A 39 -3.49 -2.25 -48.13
CA TRP A 39 -3.96 -3.30 -47.24
C TRP A 39 -5.15 -2.83 -46.39
N TRP A 40 -5.07 -1.63 -45.83
CA TRP A 40 -6.12 -1.03 -45.01
C TRP A 40 -7.42 -0.81 -45.78
N PHE A 41 -7.34 -0.28 -47.01
CA PHE A 41 -8.50 -0.12 -47.87
C PHE A 41 -9.09 -1.46 -48.33
N GLY A 42 -8.25 -2.49 -48.54
CA GLY A 42 -8.71 -3.86 -48.81
C GLY A 42 -9.49 -4.43 -47.63
N LEU A 43 -8.95 -4.29 -46.42
CA LEU A 43 -9.58 -4.74 -45.19
C LEU A 43 -10.93 -4.03 -44.98
N LEU A 44 -10.99 -2.71 -45.22
CA LEU A 44 -12.22 -1.91 -45.10
C LEU A 44 -13.33 -2.40 -46.04
N ARG A 45 -12.95 -2.83 -47.25
CA ARG A 45 -13.89 -3.35 -48.24
C ARG A 45 -14.39 -4.75 -47.88
N ASP A 46 -13.51 -5.60 -47.38
CA ASP A 46 -13.82 -7.02 -47.16
C ASP A 46 -14.58 -7.25 -45.84
N SER A 47 -14.35 -6.42 -44.81
CA SER A 47 -14.95 -6.60 -43.47
C SER A 47 -15.10 -5.29 -42.69
N PRO A 48 -16.00 -4.39 -43.11
CA PRO A 48 -16.14 -3.06 -42.51
C PRO A 48 -16.53 -3.09 -41.03
N GLN A 49 -17.37 -4.05 -40.58
CA GLN A 49 -17.79 -4.12 -39.18
C GLN A 49 -16.64 -4.47 -38.22
N HIS A 50 -15.71 -5.33 -38.63
CA HIS A 50 -14.61 -5.78 -37.76
C HIS A 50 -13.62 -4.64 -37.52
N ILE A 51 -13.30 -3.87 -38.55
CA ILE A 51 -12.40 -2.73 -38.46
C ILE A 51 -12.99 -1.63 -37.60
N LEU A 52 -14.28 -1.35 -37.72
CA LEU A 52 -14.94 -0.35 -36.89
C LEU A 52 -14.84 -0.72 -35.40
N ILE A 53 -15.09 -1.97 -35.05
CA ILE A 53 -14.98 -2.45 -33.67
C ILE A 53 -13.52 -2.38 -33.20
N GLU A 54 -12.58 -2.89 -33.99
CA GLU A 54 -11.17 -2.93 -33.62
C GLU A 54 -10.55 -1.53 -33.48
N THR A 55 -10.82 -0.62 -34.42
CA THR A 55 -10.40 0.79 -34.31
C THR A 55 -11.06 1.49 -33.13
N SER A 56 -12.34 1.24 -32.85
CA SER A 56 -13.00 1.79 -31.66
C SER A 56 -12.36 1.29 -30.35
N LEU A 57 -11.93 0.02 -30.32
CA LEU A 57 -11.29 -0.59 -29.16
C LEU A 57 -9.88 -0.03 -28.96
N ILE A 58 -9.11 0.16 -30.03
CA ILE A 58 -7.80 0.82 -29.97
C ILE A 58 -7.93 2.27 -29.49
N VAL A 59 -8.88 3.04 -30.05
CA VAL A 59 -9.15 4.42 -29.61
C VAL A 59 -9.59 4.44 -28.16
N PHE A 60 -10.43 3.49 -27.72
CA PHE A 60 -10.87 3.37 -26.33
C PHE A 60 -9.72 3.06 -25.38
N ILE A 61 -8.81 2.16 -25.76
CA ILE A 61 -7.60 1.86 -24.98
C ILE A 61 -6.69 3.08 -24.89
N LEU A 62 -6.45 3.77 -26.01
CA LEU A 62 -5.64 5.00 -26.02
C LEU A 62 -6.29 6.09 -25.16
N TRP A 63 -7.61 6.24 -25.24
CA TRP A 63 -8.38 7.17 -24.40
C TRP A 63 -8.22 6.83 -22.92
N LEU A 64 -8.38 5.56 -22.53
CA LEU A 64 -8.17 5.11 -21.15
C LEU A 64 -6.74 5.38 -20.67
N VAL A 65 -5.74 5.03 -21.46
CA VAL A 65 -4.32 5.18 -21.07
C VAL A 65 -3.92 6.65 -20.97
N LEU A 66 -4.38 7.51 -21.88
CA LEU A 66 -4.01 8.91 -21.90
C LEU A 66 -4.80 9.75 -20.88
N ILE A 67 -6.09 9.50 -20.70
CA ILE A 67 -6.96 10.31 -19.83
C ILE A 67 -7.07 9.76 -18.41
N ARG A 68 -7.07 8.44 -18.17
CA ARG A 68 -7.05 7.95 -16.77
C ARG A 68 -5.72 8.16 -16.08
N ARG A 69 -4.63 8.34 -16.82
CA ARG A 69 -3.32 8.70 -16.24
C ARG A 69 -3.30 10.12 -15.66
N THR A 70 -4.15 11.03 -16.11
CA THR A 70 -4.23 12.40 -15.55
C THR A 70 -5.13 12.51 -14.32
N VAL A 71 -5.93 11.48 -14.04
CA VAL A 71 -6.71 11.39 -12.80
C VAL A 71 -5.79 10.82 -11.72
N ASP A 72 -4.97 11.69 -11.11
CA ASP A 72 -4.16 11.33 -9.96
C ASP A 72 -5.05 10.61 -8.92
N PRO A 73 -4.85 9.31 -8.64
CA PRO A 73 -5.64 8.62 -7.61
C PRO A 73 -5.43 9.27 -6.23
N LYS A 74 -4.32 10.02 -6.06
CA LYS A 74 -4.03 10.82 -4.87
C LYS A 74 -4.95 12.04 -4.71
N LYS A 75 -5.49 12.61 -5.79
CA LYS A 75 -6.43 13.73 -5.74
C LYS A 75 -7.88 13.27 -5.52
N ALA A 76 -8.21 12.06 -5.97
CA ALA A 76 -9.51 11.44 -5.68
C ALA A 76 -9.66 11.04 -4.19
N SER A 77 -8.54 10.70 -3.54
CA SER A 77 -8.50 10.37 -2.11
C SER A 77 -8.14 11.56 -1.20
N ALA A 78 -7.93 12.76 -1.77
CA ALA A 78 -7.67 13.93 -0.96
C ALA A 78 -8.98 14.32 -0.26
N PRO A 79 -9.01 14.39 1.09
CA PRO A 79 -10.20 14.84 1.78
C PRO A 79 -10.58 16.24 1.27
N PRO A 80 -11.87 16.52 1.07
CA PRO A 80 -12.33 17.83 0.61
C PRO A 80 -11.75 18.91 1.52
N LYS A 81 -11.18 19.96 0.92
CA LYS A 81 -10.56 21.05 1.67
C LYS A 81 -11.66 21.80 2.42
N LEU A 82 -11.74 21.58 3.74
CA LEU A 82 -12.70 22.23 4.63
C LEU A 82 -12.48 23.75 4.61
N SER A 83 -13.58 24.50 4.57
CA SER A 83 -13.59 25.95 4.73
C SER A 83 -13.29 26.33 6.18
N ALA A 84 -12.82 27.56 6.42
CA ALA A 84 -12.52 28.04 7.77
C ALA A 84 -13.71 27.92 8.73
N LYS A 85 -14.94 28.16 8.24
CA LYS A 85 -16.16 28.04 9.04
C LYS A 85 -16.48 26.60 9.45
N GLU A 86 -16.21 25.64 8.57
CA GLU A 86 -16.43 24.21 8.89
C GLU A 86 -15.42 23.72 9.92
N ILE A 87 -14.18 24.22 9.87
CA ILE A 87 -13.16 23.91 10.87
C ILE A 87 -13.60 24.43 12.24
N ASP A 88 -14.05 25.69 12.33
CA ASP A 88 -14.50 26.27 13.60
C ASP A 88 -15.70 25.50 14.19
N TRP A 89 -16.66 25.12 13.34
CA TRP A 89 -17.81 24.31 13.78
C TRP A 89 -17.40 22.90 14.25
N LEU A 90 -16.45 22.26 13.56
CA LEU A 90 -15.92 20.97 13.96
C LEU A 90 -15.19 21.06 15.29
N VAL A 91 -14.39 22.10 15.52
CA VAL A 91 -13.68 22.30 16.79
C VAL A 91 -14.65 22.53 17.95
N ASP A 92 -15.71 23.30 17.73
CA ASP A 92 -16.73 23.58 18.76
C ASP A 92 -17.59 22.35 19.10
N THR A 93 -17.92 21.53 18.09
CA THR A 93 -18.79 20.35 18.25
C THR A 93 -18.02 19.08 18.64
N TRP A 94 -16.69 19.07 18.51
CA TRP A 94 -15.89 17.87 18.74
C TRP A 94 -15.87 17.48 20.21
N GLN A 95 -16.34 16.26 20.49
CA GLN A 95 -16.17 15.61 21.79
C GLN A 95 -15.07 14.55 21.69
N PRO A 96 -14.09 14.53 22.61
CA PRO A 96 -13.09 13.48 22.63
C PRO A 96 -13.76 12.12 22.82
N ALA A 97 -13.28 11.13 22.09
CA ALA A 97 -13.70 9.76 22.34
C ALA A 97 -13.42 9.41 23.83
N PRO A 98 -14.36 8.75 24.52
CA PRO A 98 -14.15 8.36 25.91
C PRO A 98 -12.93 7.43 25.98
N LEU A 99 -11.98 7.74 26.87
CA LEU A 99 -10.72 6.99 27.02
C LEU A 99 -10.94 5.52 27.40
N VAL A 100 -12.12 5.20 27.95
CA VAL A 100 -12.49 3.87 28.41
C VAL A 100 -13.92 3.58 27.95
N PRO A 101 -14.21 2.39 27.41
CA PRO A 101 -15.59 1.99 27.12
C PRO A 101 -16.44 2.02 28.39
N PRO A 102 -17.77 2.25 28.27
CA PRO A 102 -18.66 2.20 29.42
C PRO A 102 -18.59 0.80 30.06
N ILE A 103 -18.22 0.77 31.34
CA ILE A 103 -18.07 -0.46 32.12
C ILE A 103 -19.42 -1.18 32.28
N SER A 104 -19.42 -2.50 32.09
CA SER A 104 -20.59 -3.36 32.33
C SER A 104 -20.96 -3.36 33.82
N ASP A 105 -22.21 -3.65 34.16
CA ASP A 105 -22.63 -3.72 35.57
C ASP A 105 -21.91 -4.84 36.34
N LEU A 106 -21.48 -5.89 35.63
CA LEU A 106 -20.59 -6.93 36.18
C LEU A 106 -19.22 -6.34 36.54
N ASP A 107 -18.63 -5.53 35.66
CA ASP A 107 -17.32 -4.91 35.87
C ASP A 107 -17.38 -3.89 37.01
N LYS A 108 -18.49 -3.17 37.17
CA LYS A 108 -18.71 -2.28 38.32
C LYS A 108 -18.70 -3.05 39.64
N ALA A 109 -19.35 -4.22 39.69
CA ALA A 109 -19.34 -5.07 40.87
C ALA A 109 -17.92 -5.58 41.18
N LEU A 110 -17.18 -6.03 40.17
CA LEU A 110 -15.78 -6.47 40.33
C LEU A 110 -14.86 -5.31 40.78
N LEU A 111 -15.02 -4.12 40.21
CA LEU A 111 -14.26 -2.93 40.59
C LEU A 111 -14.55 -2.51 42.04
N SER A 112 -15.78 -2.66 42.52
CA SER A 112 -16.13 -2.36 43.92
C SER A 112 -15.43 -3.29 44.92
N SER A 113 -15.15 -4.53 44.50
CA SER A 113 -14.44 -5.53 45.32
C SER A 113 -12.92 -5.46 45.19
N THR A 114 -12.42 -4.89 44.08
CA THR A 114 -10.98 -4.79 43.78
C THR A 114 -10.35 -3.65 44.57
N LYS A 115 -9.31 -3.94 45.35
CA LYS A 115 -8.56 -2.88 46.05
C LYS A 115 -7.59 -2.18 45.10
N THR A 116 -7.63 -0.85 45.09
CA THR A 116 -6.73 -0.03 44.28
C THR A 116 -5.32 0.03 44.88
N ILE A 117 -4.30 -0.10 44.03
CA ILE A 117 -2.89 0.10 44.38
C ILE A 117 -2.58 1.59 44.30
N GLU A 118 -2.03 2.19 45.37
CA GLU A 118 -1.67 3.62 45.39
C GLU A 118 -0.22 3.85 44.98
N ARG A 119 0.68 2.97 45.41
CA ARG A 119 2.11 3.07 45.09
C ARG A 119 2.77 1.69 45.01
N HIS A 120 3.66 1.56 44.03
CA HIS A 120 4.57 0.44 43.85
C HIS A 120 5.99 0.85 44.25
N GLU A 121 6.54 0.26 45.32
CA GLU A 121 7.91 0.47 45.80
C GLU A 121 8.68 -0.85 45.72
N GLY A 122 9.30 -1.10 44.56
CA GLY A 122 10.04 -2.32 44.23
C GLY A 122 9.25 -3.58 44.58
N LYS A 123 9.73 -4.41 45.49
CA LYS A 123 9.02 -5.67 45.85
C LYS A 123 7.73 -5.46 46.65
N TYR A 124 7.47 -4.25 47.16
CA TYR A 124 6.31 -3.96 48.01
C TYR A 124 5.29 -3.02 47.35
N LEU A 125 4.01 -3.27 47.63
CA LEU A 125 2.86 -2.49 47.22
C LEU A 125 2.22 -1.83 48.43
N THR A 126 1.75 -0.60 48.25
CA THR A 126 0.80 0.04 49.16
C THR A 126 -0.58 -0.02 48.54
N VAL A 127 -1.50 -0.68 49.24
CA VAL A 127 -2.88 -0.88 48.80
C VAL A 127 -3.76 0.06 49.61
N ARG A 128 -4.67 0.76 48.93
CA ARG A 128 -5.62 1.70 49.56
C ARG A 128 -6.39 1.01 50.69
N GLY A 129 -6.28 1.54 51.91
CA GLY A 129 -6.94 1.02 53.11
C GLY A 129 -6.13 0.01 53.93
N ILE A 130 -4.92 -0.38 53.51
CA ILE A 130 -4.00 -1.20 54.31
C ILE A 130 -2.78 -0.34 54.65
N LYS A 131 -2.54 -0.06 55.95
CA LYS A 131 -1.41 0.78 56.38
C LYS A 131 -0.04 0.12 56.19
N ASN A 132 0.00 -1.21 56.14
CA ASN A 132 1.24 -1.97 56.01
C ASN A 132 1.57 -2.22 54.55
N LYS A 133 2.87 -2.18 54.22
CA LYS A 133 3.37 -2.57 52.90
C LYS A 133 3.10 -4.07 52.67
N VAL A 134 2.51 -4.41 51.53
CA VAL A 134 2.19 -5.79 51.15
C VAL A 134 3.19 -6.25 50.09
N LEU A 135 3.64 -7.50 50.14
CA LEU A 135 4.54 -8.05 49.12
C LEU A 135 3.82 -8.12 47.76
N ASN A 136 4.44 -7.63 46.70
CA ASN A 136 3.90 -7.75 45.35
C ASN A 136 4.04 -9.18 44.86
N ALA A 137 2.99 -9.97 45.07
CA ALA A 137 2.99 -11.36 44.65
C ALA A 137 2.62 -11.58 43.16
N SER A 138 2.41 -10.50 42.40
CA SER A 138 1.83 -10.54 41.05
C SER A 138 2.81 -10.26 39.92
N SER A 139 3.96 -9.66 40.24
CA SER A 139 5.00 -9.28 39.28
C SER A 139 6.28 -10.04 39.52
N PHE A 140 7.04 -10.38 38.49
CA PHE A 140 8.34 -11.09 38.57
C PHE A 140 9.44 -10.40 39.41
N ASP A 141 9.21 -9.21 39.94
CA ASP A 141 10.14 -8.43 40.77
C ASP A 141 10.02 -8.71 42.28
N PHE A 142 9.61 -9.92 42.67
CA PHE A 142 9.52 -10.32 44.08
C PHE A 142 10.88 -10.29 44.82
N PHE A 143 11.97 -10.51 44.08
CA PHE A 143 13.33 -10.55 44.60
C PHE A 143 13.98 -9.16 44.71
N ALA A 144 13.28 -8.10 44.34
CA ALA A 144 13.80 -6.73 44.29
C ALA A 144 15.01 -6.56 43.35
N PHE A 145 15.03 -7.27 42.23
CA PHE A 145 16.05 -7.04 41.19
C PHE A 145 15.95 -5.62 40.61
N SER A 146 14.75 -5.04 40.57
CA SER A 146 14.58 -3.64 40.16
C SER A 146 15.15 -2.64 41.15
N GLU A 147 15.47 -3.02 42.39
CA GLU A 147 16.06 -2.15 43.40
C GLU A 147 17.60 -2.19 43.40
N ASP A 148 18.19 -3.17 42.72
CA ASP A 148 19.64 -3.33 42.63
C ASP A 148 20.29 -2.09 42.00
N LEU A 149 21.24 -1.50 42.74
CA LEU A 149 21.93 -0.28 42.33
C LEU A 149 22.82 -0.51 41.11
N GLU A 150 23.42 -1.69 40.96
CA GLU A 150 24.29 -1.99 39.82
C GLU A 150 23.47 -2.03 38.53
N ILE A 151 22.32 -2.71 38.57
CA ILE A 151 21.41 -2.82 37.42
C ILE A 151 20.86 -1.43 37.04
N LYS A 152 20.47 -0.61 38.02
CA LYS A 152 20.03 0.77 37.77
C LYS A 152 21.13 1.63 37.15
N GLN A 153 22.35 1.57 37.68
CA GLN A 153 23.47 2.37 37.18
C GLN A 153 23.81 2.03 35.73
N VAL A 154 23.81 0.73 35.38
CA VAL A 154 23.99 0.30 33.99
C VAL A 154 22.86 0.81 33.09
N GLY A 155 21.60 0.73 33.54
CA GLY A 155 20.45 1.27 32.81
C GLY A 155 20.55 2.78 32.58
N TYR A 156 20.90 3.56 33.61
CA TYR A 156 21.11 5.01 33.49
C TYR A 156 22.25 5.35 32.54
N PHE A 157 23.37 4.64 32.64
CA PHE A 157 24.51 4.84 31.74
C PHE A 157 24.14 4.56 30.28
N PHE A 158 23.37 3.50 30.02
CA PHE A 158 22.90 3.16 28.68
C PHE A 158 21.92 4.21 28.12
N LEU A 159 20.96 4.67 28.92
CA LEU A 159 20.01 5.71 28.51
C LEU A 159 20.72 7.05 28.22
N LEU A 160 21.67 7.45 29.05
CA LEU A 160 22.49 8.63 28.80
C LEU A 160 23.29 8.46 27.50
N LYS A 161 23.87 7.28 27.26
CA LYS A 161 24.61 7.02 26.03
C LYS A 161 23.74 7.13 24.78
N ILE A 162 22.47 6.71 24.82
CA ILE A 162 21.54 6.87 23.68
C ILE A 162 21.16 8.33 23.46
N VAL A 163 20.87 9.08 24.53
CA VAL A 163 20.42 10.48 24.42
C VAL A 163 21.53 11.41 23.95
N TYR A 164 22.80 11.14 24.29
CA TYR A 164 23.95 11.98 23.94
C TYR A 164 24.72 11.53 22.67
N LEU A 165 24.30 10.46 21.98
CA LEU A 165 24.88 10.03 20.69
C LEU A 165 24.12 10.54 19.45
N HIS A 166 23.13 11.42 19.63
CA HIS A 166 22.50 12.22 18.57
C HIS A 166 22.82 13.69 18.75
#